data_AF-A0A536Z238-F1
#
_entry.id   AF-A0A536Z238-F1
#
_cell.length_a   1.000
_cell.length_b   1.000
_cell.length_c   1.000
_cell.angle_alpha   90.00
_cell.angle_beta   90.00
_cell.angle_gamma   90.00
#
_symmetry.space_group_name_H-M   'P 1'
#
loop_
_entity.id
_entity.type
_entity.pdbx_description
1 polymer ?
#
loop_
_entity_poly.entity_id
_entity_poly.type
_entity_poly.pdbx_seq_one_letter_code
_entity_poly.pdbx_strand_id
1 'polypeptide(L)'
;MLRTLKRGGLPPPAIGYEVRDGGRVIAIADFAFPAQKIAIETDGYRWHSGRARWLNDRSRRNRLTILGWRVIHVTWKDLYEHPDDVVESIRRTLMS
;
A
#
# COMPACT_ATOMS: atom_id res chain seq x y z
N MET A 1 -3.33 -1.47 -11.12
CA MET A 1 -2.17 -0.94 -10.37
C MET A 1 -0.92 -0.75 -11.22
N LEU A 2 -0.09 -1.77 -11.49
CA LEU A 2 1.20 -1.55 -12.20
C LEU A 2 1.09 -0.79 -13.53
N ARG A 3 0.10 -1.14 -14.36
CA ARG A 3 -0.17 -0.39 -15.61
C ARG A 3 -0.58 1.06 -15.34
N THR A 4 -1.40 1.29 -14.31
CA THR A 4 -1.85 2.60 -13.87
C THR A 4 -0.67 3.48 -13.45
N LEU A 5 0.21 2.98 -12.57
CA LEU A 5 1.41 3.69 -12.12
C LEU A 5 2.35 4.01 -13.29
N LYS A 6 2.58 3.04 -14.17
CA LYS A 6 3.42 3.22 -15.36
C LYS A 6 2.87 4.31 -16.28
N ARG A 7 1.56 4.29 -16.59
CA ARG A 7 0.92 5.34 -17.41
C ARG A 7 1.00 6.71 -16.76
N GLY A 8 0.92 6.77 -15.44
CA GLY A 8 1.11 7.98 -14.65
C GLY A 8 2.55 8.47 -14.52
N GLY A 9 3.54 7.79 -15.13
CA GLY A 9 4.95 8.19 -15.03
C GLY A 9 5.55 8.04 -13.63
N LEU A 10 4.94 7.23 -12.77
CA LEU A 10 5.47 6.94 -11.44
C LEU A 10 6.57 5.87 -11.50
N PRO A 11 7.54 5.88 -10.57
CA PRO A 11 8.55 4.84 -10.49
C PRO A 11 7.90 3.46 -10.24
N PRO A 12 8.56 2.36 -10.63
CA PRO A 12 8.07 1.03 -10.34
C PRO A 12 8.08 0.77 -8.82
N PRO A 13 6.97 0.33 -8.23
CA PRO A 13 6.97 -0.07 -6.83
C PRO A 13 7.57 -1.47 -6.66
N ALA A 14 8.05 -1.78 -5.45
CA ALA A 14 8.24 -3.16 -5.02
C ALA A 14 6.88 -3.86 -4.88
N ILE A 15 6.80 -5.15 -5.21
CA ILE A 15 5.56 -5.95 -5.14
C ILE A 15 5.68 -6.93 -3.97
N GLY A 16 4.62 -7.10 -3.18
CA GLY A 16 4.61 -8.06 -2.06
C GLY A 16 5.68 -7.76 -1.01
N TYR A 17 5.91 -6.47 -0.74
CA TYR A 17 7.03 -6.04 0.09
C TYR A 17 6.79 -6.33 1.58
N GLU A 18 7.71 -7.06 2.20
CA GLU A 18 7.67 -7.36 3.63
C GLU A 18 8.17 -6.16 4.45
N VAL A 19 7.28 -5.55 5.20
CA VAL A 19 7.65 -4.57 6.22
C VAL A 19 8.09 -5.32 7.47
N ARG A 20 9.33 -5.08 7.89
CA ARG A 20 9.94 -5.72 9.06
C ARG A 20 10.19 -4.72 10.18
N ASP A 21 10.12 -5.22 11.41
CA ASP A 21 10.47 -4.51 12.63
C ASP A 21 11.14 -5.47 13.60
N GLY A 22 12.36 -5.15 14.06
CA GLY A 22 13.15 -6.05 14.91
C GLY A 22 13.35 -7.45 14.33
N GLY A 23 13.51 -7.57 13.00
CA GLY A 23 13.67 -8.84 12.29
C GLY A 23 12.36 -9.58 11.97
N ARG A 24 11.24 -9.20 12.59
CA ARG A 24 9.92 -9.81 12.39
C ARG A 24 9.15 -9.12 11.25
N VAL A 25 8.54 -9.90 10.37
CA VAL A 25 7.58 -9.38 9.38
C VAL A 25 6.30 -8.98 10.11
N ILE A 26 5.91 -7.71 9.98
CA ILE A 26 4.69 -7.16 10.61
C ILE A 26 3.57 -6.92 9.59
N ALA A 27 3.93 -6.73 8.33
CA ALA A 27 3.00 -6.55 7.22
C ALA A 27 3.65 -6.97 5.91
N ILE A 28 2.82 -7.37 4.95
CA ILE A 28 3.20 -7.51 3.55
C ILE A 28 2.30 -6.54 2.79
N ALA A 29 2.90 -5.57 2.10
CA ALA A 29 2.19 -4.61 1.27
C ALA A 29 2.07 -5.15 -0.16
N ASP A 30 0.91 -5.00 -0.80
CA ASP A 30 0.74 -5.42 -2.20
C ASP A 30 1.75 -4.70 -3.10
N PHE A 31 1.93 -3.40 -2.88
CA PHE A 31 2.96 -2.58 -3.50
C PHE A 31 3.61 -1.65 -2.48
N ALA A 32 4.88 -1.30 -2.69
CA ALA A 32 5.58 -0.38 -1.80
C ALA A 32 6.61 0.50 -2.51
N PHE A 33 6.84 1.67 -1.95
CA PHE A 33 8.02 2.50 -2.17
C PHE A 33 8.84 2.55 -0.88
N PRO A 34 9.78 1.61 -0.67
CA PRO A 34 10.43 1.43 0.64
C PRO A 34 11.26 2.64 1.09
N ALA A 35 11.92 3.32 0.15
CA ALA A 35 12.72 4.50 0.47
C ALA A 35 11.87 5.64 1.05
N GLN A 36 10.62 5.77 0.60
CA GLN A 36 9.65 6.76 1.06
C GLN A 36 8.69 6.22 2.14
N LYS A 37 8.85 4.95 2.53
CA LYS A 37 7.96 4.22 3.45
C LYS A 37 6.48 4.35 3.07
N ILE A 38 6.17 4.12 1.80
CA ILE A 38 4.79 4.11 1.31
C ILE A 38 4.39 2.66 1.04
N ALA A 39 3.29 2.22 1.62
CA ALA A 39 2.63 0.96 1.32
C ALA A 39 1.31 1.25 0.58
N ILE A 40 1.04 0.50 -0.49
CA ILE A 40 -0.21 0.58 -1.24
C ILE A 40 -0.88 -0.78 -1.14
N GLU A 41 -2.13 -0.78 -0.70
CA GLU A 41 -2.95 -1.97 -0.45
C GLU A 41 -4.16 -1.94 -1.39
N THR A 42 -4.42 -3.05 -2.10
CA THR A 42 -5.52 -3.12 -3.06
C THR A 42 -6.68 -3.97 -2.55
N ASP A 43 -7.89 -3.42 -2.56
CA ASP A 43 -9.10 -4.05 -1.98
C ASP A 43 -9.65 -5.23 -2.82
N GLY A 44 -8.81 -5.89 -3.63
CA GLY A 44 -9.14 -7.15 -4.33
C GLY A 44 -8.26 -8.33 -3.92
N TYR A 45 -7.07 -8.10 -3.36
CA TYR A 45 -6.09 -9.17 -3.14
C TYR A 45 -6.23 -9.84 -1.77
N ARG A 46 -6.72 -9.11 -0.75
CA ARG A 46 -6.74 -9.59 0.65
C ARG A 46 -8.10 -9.99 1.20
N TRP A 47 -9.21 -9.73 0.51
CA TRP A 47 -10.56 -10.02 0.99
C TRP A 47 -10.89 -11.52 1.09
N HIS A 48 -10.02 -12.41 0.62
CA HIS A 48 -10.20 -13.86 0.76
C HIS A 48 -9.80 -14.46 2.12
N SER A 49 -9.39 -13.67 3.12
CA SER A 49 -8.91 -14.24 4.38
C SER A 49 -9.45 -13.53 5.64
N GLY A 50 -10.62 -13.98 6.10
CA GLY A 50 -10.97 -14.20 7.52
C GLY A 50 -11.02 -13.03 8.52
N ARG A 51 -12.09 -12.99 9.31
CA ARG A 51 -12.39 -12.06 10.42
C ARG A 51 -11.26 -11.91 11.47
N ALA A 52 -10.37 -12.90 11.62
CA ALA A 52 -9.18 -12.85 12.48
C ALA A 52 -8.09 -11.87 11.99
N ARG A 53 -8.07 -11.52 10.69
CA ARG A 53 -7.14 -10.53 10.11
C ARG A 53 -7.52 -9.09 10.49
N TRP A 54 -8.78 -8.85 10.87
CA TRP A 54 -9.34 -7.51 11.12
C TRP A 54 -8.96 -6.89 12.48
N LEU A 55 -8.88 -7.70 13.55
CA LEU A 55 -8.35 -7.23 14.84
C LEU A 55 -6.82 -7.06 14.81
N ASN A 56 -6.14 -7.88 14.02
CA ASN A 56 -4.71 -7.74 13.74
C ASN A 56 -4.42 -6.46 12.92
N ASP A 57 -5.42 -5.93 12.22
CA ASP A 57 -5.27 -4.78 11.33
C ASP A 57 -5.07 -3.45 12.06
N ARG A 58 -5.68 -3.22 13.23
CA ARG A 58 -5.43 -1.98 14.00
C ARG A 58 -4.02 -1.96 14.60
N SER A 59 -3.60 -3.05 15.23
CA SER A 59 -2.24 -3.17 15.77
C SER A 59 -1.18 -3.07 14.66
N ARG A 60 -1.42 -3.75 13.53
CA ARG A 60 -0.57 -3.66 12.34
C ARG A 60 -0.49 -2.23 11.79
N ARG A 61 -1.63 -1.54 11.62
CA ARG A 61 -1.65 -0.14 11.16
C ARG A 61 -0.91 0.77 12.12
N ASN A 62 -1.14 0.64 13.42
CA ASN A 62 -0.39 1.42 14.41
C ASN A 62 1.12 1.16 14.31
N ARG A 63 1.53 -0.09 14.12
CA ARG A 63 2.95 -0.44 13.94
C ARG A 63 3.54 0.16 12.68
N LEU A 64 2.82 0.09 11.56
CA LEU A 64 3.20 0.76 10.31
C LEU A 64 3.36 2.27 10.53
N THR A 65 2.39 2.92 11.16
CA THR A 65 2.45 4.35 11.50
C THR A 65 3.65 4.67 12.39
N ILE A 66 3.90 3.90 13.46
CA ILE A 66 5.05 4.09 14.37
C ILE A 66 6.38 3.98 13.60
N LEU A 67 6.46 3.09 12.61
CA LEU A 67 7.64 2.93 11.76
C LEU A 67 7.75 4.01 10.66
N GLY A 68 6.80 4.95 10.60
CA GLY A 68 6.74 6.04 9.63
C GLY A 68 6.18 5.62 8.27
N TRP A 69 5.48 4.48 8.19
CA TRP A 69 4.83 4.07 6.96
C TRP A 69 3.52 4.80 6.74
N ARG A 70 3.31 5.26 5.51
CA ARG A 70 2.04 5.77 5.01
C ARG A 70 1.37 4.69 4.18
N VAL A 71 0.12 4.39 4.49
CA VAL A 71 -0.66 3.34 3.82
C VAL A 71 -1.73 4.00 2.95
N ILE A 72 -1.69 3.71 1.65
CA ILE A 72 -2.71 4.13 0.68
C ILE A 72 -3.56 2.92 0.32
N HIS A 73 -4.86 3.00 0.56
CA HIS A 73 -5.81 1.99 0.12
C HIS A 73 -6.33 2.37 -1.25
N VAL A 74 -6.34 1.40 -2.17
CA VAL A 74 -6.82 1.60 -3.54
C VAL A 74 -7.80 0.50 -3.87
N THR A 75 -9.05 0.87 -4.09
CA THR A 75 -10.10 -0.08 -4.45
C THR A 75 -10.08 -0.40 -5.94
N TRP A 76 -10.78 -1.48 -6.32
CA TRP A 76 -11.00 -1.75 -7.75
C TRP A 76 -11.78 -0.62 -8.42
N LYS A 77 -12.75 -0.04 -7.71
CA LYS A 77 -13.53 1.11 -8.18
C LYS A 77 -12.63 2.32 -8.46
N ASP A 78 -11.71 2.65 -7.55
CA ASP A 78 -10.77 3.77 -7.75
C ASP A 78 -9.90 3.54 -8.99
N LEU A 79 -9.40 2.32 -9.19
CA LEU A 79 -8.57 1.99 -10.36
C LEU A 79 -9.35 2.01 -11.68
N TYR A 80 -10.65 1.75 -11.64
CA TYR A 80 -11.49 1.67 -12.84
C TYR A 80 -12.11 3.02 -13.20
N GLU A 81 -12.67 3.72 -12.22
CA GLU A 81 -13.40 4.97 -12.41
C GLU A 81 -12.49 6.20 -12.32
N HIS A 82 -11.45 6.16 -11.48
CA HIS A 82 -10.61 7.31 -11.13
C HIS A 82 -9.09 6.99 -11.13
N PRO A 83 -8.54 6.36 -12.19
CA PRO A 83 -7.15 5.94 -12.22
C PRO A 83 -6.15 7.10 -12.08
N ASP A 84 -6.49 8.29 -12.59
CA ASP A 84 -5.63 9.47 -12.53
C ASP A 84 -5.56 10.04 -11.10
N ASP A 85 -6.67 10.01 -10.36
CA ASP A 85 -6.71 10.44 -8.95
C ASP A 85 -5.87 9.51 -8.06
N VAL A 86 -5.86 8.20 -8.35
CA VAL A 86 -4.97 7.23 -7.70
C VAL A 86 -3.51 7.59 -7.94
N VAL A 87 -3.14 7.87 -9.20
CA VAL A 87 -1.77 8.26 -9.57
C VAL A 87 -1.39 9.54 -8.85
N GLU A 88 -2.24 10.55 -8.85
CA GLU A 88 -1.95 11.84 -8.24
C GLU A 88 -1.83 11.74 -6.71
N SER A 89 -2.67 10.94 -6.06
CA SER A 89 -2.57 10.66 -4.63
C SER A 89 -1.22 10.03 -4.26
N ILE A 90 -0.78 9.04 -5.06
CA ILE A 90 0.52 8.39 -4.86
C ILE A 90 1.67 9.35 -5.16
N ARG A 91 1.57 10.17 -6.22
CA ARG A 91 2.58 11.17 -6.58
C ARG A 91 2.78 12.19 -5.46
N ARG A 92 1.69 12.76 -4.93
CA ARG A 92 1.75 13.70 -3.80
C ARG A 92 2.40 13.07 -2.58
N THR A 93 2.07 11.81 -2.32
CA THR A 93 2.66 11.05 -1.22
C THR A 93 4.16 10.86 -1.44
N LEU A 94 4.62 10.56 -2.66
CA LEU A 94 6.05 10.44 -2.98
C LEU A 94 6.85 11.73 -2.81
N MET A 95 6.20 12.90 -2.93
CA MET A 95 6.85 14.22 -2.92
C MET A 95 6.85 14.92 -1.55
N SER A 96 6.11 14.40 -0.57
CA SER A 96 6.07 14.91 0.81
C SER A 96 7.06 14.19 1.70
#